data_AF-D3IN22-F1
#
_entry.id   AF-D3IN22-F1
#
_cell.length_a   1.000
_cell.length_b   1.000
_cell.length_c   1.000
_cell.angle_alpha   90.00
_cell.angle_beta   90.00
_cell.angle_gamma   90.00
#
_symmetry.space_group_name_H-M   'P 1'
#
loop_
_entity.id
_entity.type
_entity.pdbx_description
1 polymer ?
#
loop_
_entity_poly.entity_id
_entity_poly.type
_entity_poly.pdbx_seq_one_letter_code
_entity_poly.pdbx_strand_id
1 'polypeptide(L)'
;MRTPCGLRTVVTVLETFAELLGDAFGKVPCYNTVENWVKKLGLSVYQDDQPCKDKKFAMVVDESIAINGQKLLLTLGIPSEHQGRPLRHADVTVLDMSVSKGFNGDDVQGRIEAAEKSAGNAPDYIISDNGHNLVKGITGSGHVRHADISHSMGVILKKVYEKQSDFVELTTLLGKKRLQYHLTDKAYLLSPNMRAMSRFMNMSSWVSWGNEMLNCYDTLPEKMQEAYAFIKDYECLLRELQAVLCAVRHVETVCKNEGFSVMTSRRCKLHIVTHVLGDAHSRQARVGMKMLEYFNREETLITANMSINISSDIIESTFGIYKSKKSPNKLHGVTSFVLTIPLYSKVTNQSVTKTINFKERIVKVKLKDIRAWSTEHLSTNWVTERTKTLRKAS
;
A
#
# COMPACT_ATOMS: atom_id res chain seq x y z
N MET A 1 0.31 11.24 16.07
CA MET A 1 0.56 10.53 14.78
C MET A 1 0.04 9.10 14.74
N ARG A 2 -0.06 8.39 15.88
CA ARG A 2 -0.63 7.03 15.99
C ARG A 2 -2.16 6.97 15.85
N THR A 3 -2.84 8.08 16.08
CA THR A 3 -4.30 8.23 15.97
C THR A 3 -4.73 8.71 14.58
N PRO A 4 -5.89 8.25 14.06
CA PRO A 4 -6.46 8.67 12.78
C PRO A 4 -7.18 10.03 12.90
N CYS A 5 -6.71 10.92 13.78
CA CYS A 5 -7.34 12.21 14.01
C CYS A 5 -6.74 13.30 13.11
N GLY A 6 -7.59 14.22 12.67
CA GLY A 6 -7.16 15.42 11.97
C GLY A 6 -6.47 16.41 12.92
N LEU A 7 -5.69 17.35 12.37
CA LEU A 7 -4.92 18.30 13.18
C LEU A 7 -5.80 19.18 14.09
N ARG A 8 -7.04 19.49 13.68
CA ARG A 8 -7.99 20.23 14.53
C ARG A 8 -8.41 19.40 15.74
N THR A 9 -8.70 18.12 15.54
CA THR A 9 -9.00 17.20 16.64
C THR A 9 -7.82 17.03 17.59
N VAL A 10 -6.58 17.06 17.08
CA VAL A 10 -5.37 17.08 17.94
C VAL A 10 -5.39 18.30 18.86
N VAL A 11 -5.73 19.48 18.33
CA VAL A 11 -5.85 20.70 19.14
C VAL A 11 -6.93 20.53 20.21
N THR A 12 -8.11 20.03 19.86
CA THR A 12 -9.19 19.77 20.84
C THR A 12 -8.76 18.82 21.96
N VAL A 13 -7.98 17.78 21.65
CA VAL A 13 -7.43 16.89 22.67
C VAL A 13 -6.45 17.64 23.58
N LEU A 14 -5.60 18.52 23.03
CA LEU A 14 -4.69 19.34 23.83
C LEU A 14 -5.45 20.37 24.69
N GLU A 15 -6.58 20.90 24.22
CA GLU A 15 -7.48 21.77 25.00
C GLU A 15 -8.02 21.03 26.22
N THR A 16 -8.47 19.78 26.07
CA THR A 16 -8.91 18.96 27.22
C THR A 16 -7.80 18.75 28.24
N PHE A 17 -6.55 18.53 27.81
CA PHE A 17 -5.42 18.44 28.75
C PHE A 17 -5.11 19.77 29.42
N ALA A 18 -5.23 20.89 28.69
CA ALA A 18 -5.04 22.22 29.25
C ALA A 18 -6.10 22.55 30.32
N GLU A 19 -7.36 22.17 30.10
CA GLU A 19 -8.44 22.31 31.08
C GLU A 19 -8.16 21.51 32.36
N LEU A 20 -7.63 20.29 32.22
CA LEU A 20 -7.33 19.40 33.36
C LEU A 20 -6.08 19.81 34.15
N LEU A 21 -5.06 20.32 33.46
CA LEU A 21 -3.74 20.60 34.04
C LEU A 21 -3.53 22.09 34.34
N GLY A 22 -4.44 22.95 33.90
CA GLY A 22 -4.40 24.40 34.13
C GLY A 22 -3.11 25.04 33.62
N ASP A 23 -2.58 25.99 34.40
CA ASP A 23 -1.40 26.78 34.03
C ASP A 23 -0.15 25.94 33.78
N ALA A 24 -0.04 24.74 34.38
CA ALA A 24 1.10 23.85 34.20
C ALA A 24 1.22 23.30 32.76
N PHE A 25 0.13 23.29 31.99
CA PHE A 25 0.13 22.84 30.59
C PHE A 25 0.68 23.91 29.63
N GLY A 26 0.49 25.19 29.97
CA GLY A 26 0.76 26.31 29.09
C GLY A 26 -0.27 26.49 27.97
N LYS A 27 0.09 27.26 26.94
CA LYS A 27 -0.82 27.64 25.85
C LYS A 27 -0.98 26.52 24.82
N VAL A 28 -2.24 26.20 24.49
CA VAL A 28 -2.57 25.26 23.43
C VAL A 28 -2.19 25.84 22.07
N PRO A 29 -1.43 25.10 21.22
CA PRO A 29 -1.10 25.55 19.88
C PRO A 29 -2.30 25.46 18.94
N CYS A 30 -2.40 26.37 17.97
CA CYS A 30 -3.37 26.22 16.88
C CYS A 30 -2.94 25.11 15.89
N TYR A 31 -3.88 24.64 15.07
CA TYR A 31 -3.64 23.51 14.16
C TYR A 31 -2.49 23.78 13.16
N ASN A 32 -2.32 25.03 12.72
CA ASN A 32 -1.22 25.43 11.83
C ASN A 32 0.15 25.28 12.50
N THR A 33 0.24 25.57 13.80
CA THR A 33 1.47 25.38 14.57
C THR A 33 1.84 23.90 14.65
N VAL A 34 0.86 23.04 14.94
CA VAL A 34 1.05 21.58 14.95
C VAL A 34 1.48 21.07 13.57
N GLU A 35 0.81 21.52 12.50
CA GLU A 35 1.19 21.16 11.12
C GLU A 35 2.64 21.55 10.81
N ASN A 36 3.04 22.76 11.19
CA ASN A 36 4.39 23.26 10.97
C ASN A 36 5.43 22.44 11.74
N TRP A 37 5.15 22.02 12.98
CA TRP A 37 6.04 21.12 13.71
C TRP A 37 6.20 19.78 13.01
N VAL A 38 5.10 19.18 12.54
CA VAL A 38 5.14 17.92 11.78
C VAL A 38 5.98 18.06 10.52
N LYS A 39 5.77 19.11 9.72
CA LYS A 39 6.55 19.36 8.49
C LYS A 39 8.04 19.59 8.79
N LYS A 40 8.36 20.36 9.83
CA LYS A 40 9.74 20.64 10.23
C LYS A 40 10.47 19.36 10.64
N LEU A 41 9.84 18.57 11.51
CA LEU A 41 10.36 17.28 11.94
C LEU A 41 10.51 16.32 10.75
N GLY A 42 9.51 16.25 9.89
CA GLY A 42 9.53 15.42 8.68
C GLY A 42 10.67 15.77 7.75
N LEU A 43 10.91 17.06 7.50
CA LEU A 43 12.03 17.51 6.68
C LEU A 43 13.38 17.19 7.32
N SER A 44 13.53 17.43 8.64
CA SER A 44 14.77 17.05 9.34
C SER A 44 15.03 15.56 9.27
N VAL A 45 14.01 14.71 9.48
CA VAL A 45 14.17 13.25 9.37
C VAL A 45 14.56 12.86 7.94
N TYR A 46 13.90 13.45 6.93
CA TYR A 46 14.20 13.16 5.53
C TYR A 46 15.63 13.55 5.11
N GLN A 47 16.18 14.62 5.67
CA GLN A 47 17.50 15.13 5.29
C GLN A 47 18.65 14.58 6.15
N ASP A 48 18.42 14.44 7.46
CA ASP A 48 19.50 14.18 8.43
C ASP A 48 19.70 12.68 8.71
N ASP A 49 18.67 11.85 8.53
CA ASP A 49 18.77 10.41 8.83
C ASP A 49 19.33 9.66 7.60
N GLN A 50 20.65 9.50 7.54
CA GLN A 50 21.33 8.62 6.56
C GLN A 50 21.40 7.17 7.11
N PRO A 51 20.46 6.27 6.74
CA PRO A 51 20.16 5.11 7.58
C PRO A 51 20.93 3.86 7.17
N CYS A 52 21.42 3.82 5.93
CA CYS A 52 21.93 2.62 5.26
C CYS A 52 23.45 2.65 5.07
N LYS A 53 24.13 3.67 5.61
CA LYS A 53 25.59 3.72 5.59
C LYS A 53 26.14 2.50 6.32
N ASP A 54 26.98 1.75 5.62
CA ASP A 54 27.63 0.52 6.09
C ASP A 54 26.69 -0.65 6.45
N LYS A 55 25.42 -0.63 6.02
CA LYS A 55 24.46 -1.72 6.22
C LYS A 55 23.88 -2.21 4.90
N LYS A 56 23.71 -3.53 4.78
CA LYS A 56 22.94 -4.13 3.70
C LYS A 56 21.46 -3.74 3.82
N PHE A 57 20.87 -3.33 2.70
CA PHE A 57 19.48 -2.93 2.63
C PHE A 57 18.91 -3.28 1.26
N ALA A 58 17.59 -3.36 1.17
CA ALA A 58 16.85 -3.46 -0.07
C ALA A 58 15.94 -2.24 -0.23
N MET A 59 15.49 -1.99 -1.46
CA MET A 59 14.51 -0.93 -1.72
C MET A 59 13.12 -1.49 -2.00
N VAL A 60 12.08 -0.76 -1.59
CA VAL A 60 10.71 -0.92 -2.08
C VAL A 60 10.35 0.36 -2.83
N VAL A 61 10.00 0.24 -4.10
CA VAL A 61 9.68 1.37 -4.98
C VAL A 61 8.27 1.22 -5.52
N ASP A 62 7.44 2.25 -5.34
CA ASP A 62 6.08 2.25 -5.83
C ASP A 62 5.54 3.67 -6.08
N GLU A 63 4.50 3.76 -6.91
CA GLU A 63 3.78 4.98 -7.21
C GLU A 63 2.42 5.05 -6.51
N SER A 64 2.12 6.19 -5.91
CA SER A 64 0.76 6.43 -5.43
C SER A 64 -0.23 6.57 -6.60
N ILE A 65 -1.49 6.20 -6.38
CA ILE A 65 -2.62 6.60 -7.23
C ILE A 65 -2.62 8.12 -7.43
N ALA A 66 -2.91 8.57 -8.66
CA ALA A 66 -2.93 9.97 -9.00
C ALA A 66 -3.91 10.80 -8.15
N ILE A 67 -3.43 11.90 -7.57
CA ILE A 67 -4.21 12.92 -6.87
C ILE A 67 -4.08 14.20 -7.68
N ASN A 68 -5.18 14.65 -8.27
CA ASN A 68 -5.20 15.85 -9.13
C ASN A 68 -4.20 15.80 -10.29
N GLY A 69 -4.08 14.63 -10.92
CA GLY A 69 -3.13 14.40 -12.01
C GLY A 69 -1.67 14.33 -11.58
N GLN A 70 -1.36 14.32 -10.27
CA GLN A 70 -0.01 14.11 -9.73
C GLN A 70 0.11 12.72 -9.11
N LYS A 71 1.26 12.07 -9.28
CA LYS A 71 1.68 10.87 -8.58
C LYS A 71 2.85 11.19 -7.65
N LEU A 72 2.90 10.51 -6.51
CA LEU A 72 4.05 10.44 -5.63
C LEU A 72 4.78 9.12 -5.90
N LEU A 73 6.01 9.19 -6.41
CA LEU A 73 6.95 8.07 -6.44
C LEU A 73 7.69 8.06 -5.10
N LEU A 74 7.68 6.92 -4.43
CA LEU A 74 8.26 6.74 -3.10
C LEU A 74 9.28 5.59 -3.15
N THR A 75 10.47 5.84 -2.63
CA THR A 75 11.51 4.83 -2.46
C THR A 75 11.79 4.64 -0.97
N LEU A 76 11.54 3.43 -0.49
CA LEU A 76 11.77 3.02 0.89
C LEU A 76 12.98 2.11 0.99
N GLY A 77 13.87 2.36 1.94
CA GLY A 77 14.91 1.43 2.37
C GLY A 77 14.38 0.51 3.48
N ILE A 78 14.67 -0.78 3.36
CA ILE A 78 14.29 -1.84 4.30
C ILE A 78 15.50 -2.77 4.56
N PRO A 79 15.52 -3.57 5.64
CA PRO A 79 16.51 -4.63 5.81
C PRO A 79 16.48 -5.58 4.61
N SER A 80 17.63 -5.90 4.03
CA SER A 80 17.68 -6.81 2.88
C SER A 80 17.33 -8.24 3.29
N GLU A 81 17.86 -8.71 4.42
CA GLU A 81 17.48 -10.00 5.00
C GLU A 81 16.12 -9.92 5.70
N HIS A 82 15.28 -10.91 5.43
CA HIS A 82 13.97 -11.04 6.06
C HIS A 82 14.12 -11.31 7.56
N GLN A 83 13.36 -10.58 8.37
CA GLN A 83 13.53 -10.54 9.83
C GLN A 83 12.74 -11.62 10.59
N GLY A 84 12.34 -12.70 9.91
CA GLY A 84 11.45 -13.74 10.46
C GLY A 84 10.04 -13.23 10.82
N ARG A 85 9.66 -12.06 10.31
CA ARG A 85 8.34 -11.45 10.47
C ARG A 85 8.09 -10.44 9.33
N PRO A 86 6.83 -10.09 9.05
CA PRO A 86 6.53 -9.01 8.10
C PRO A 86 7.20 -7.69 8.49
N LEU A 87 7.53 -6.89 7.47
CA LEU A 87 8.07 -5.54 7.62
C LEU A 87 7.10 -4.65 8.42
N ARG A 88 7.66 -3.85 9.31
CA ARG A 88 6.95 -2.84 10.10
C ARG A 88 7.45 -1.47 9.69
N HIS A 89 6.65 -0.44 9.98
CA HIS A 89 7.06 0.96 9.76
C HIS A 89 8.35 1.33 10.48
N ALA A 90 8.69 0.64 11.56
CA ALA A 90 9.94 0.83 12.29
C ALA A 90 11.19 0.34 11.51
N ASP A 91 11.02 -0.56 10.55
CA ASP A 91 12.10 -1.11 9.72
C ASP A 91 12.35 -0.25 8.47
N VAL A 92 11.47 0.73 8.22
CA VAL A 92 11.44 1.52 6.99
C VAL A 92 12.15 2.85 7.18
N THR A 93 12.96 3.22 6.20
CA THR A 93 13.37 4.60 6.01
C THR A 93 13.00 5.11 4.62
N VAL A 94 12.58 6.37 4.53
CA VAL A 94 12.30 7.02 3.26
C VAL A 94 13.63 7.49 2.66
N LEU A 95 14.00 6.96 1.50
CA LEU A 95 15.24 7.32 0.80
C LEU A 95 14.99 8.39 -0.26
N ASP A 96 13.84 8.33 -0.92
CA ASP A 96 13.44 9.32 -1.92
C ASP A 96 11.91 9.56 -1.94
N MET A 97 11.52 10.81 -2.21
CA MET A 97 10.13 11.20 -2.47
C MET A 97 10.07 12.18 -3.65
N SER A 98 9.30 11.82 -4.67
CA SER A 98 9.17 12.62 -5.89
C SER A 98 7.73 12.80 -6.32
N VAL A 99 7.36 14.02 -6.73
CA VAL A 99 6.01 14.33 -7.21
C VAL A 99 6.06 14.81 -8.66
N SER A 100 5.37 14.09 -9.55
CA SER A 100 5.26 14.43 -10.96
C SER A 100 3.85 14.11 -11.48
N LYS A 101 3.51 14.52 -12.71
CA LYS A 101 2.28 14.05 -13.37
C LYS A 101 2.31 12.55 -13.70
N GLY A 102 3.51 12.03 -13.92
CA GLY A 102 3.81 10.63 -14.13
C GLY A 102 5.33 10.44 -14.19
N PHE A 103 5.76 9.18 -14.08
CA PHE A 103 7.16 8.81 -14.21
C PHE A 103 7.27 7.74 -15.30
N ASN A 104 8.12 7.99 -16.29
CA ASN A 104 8.53 6.97 -17.24
C ASN A 104 9.69 6.13 -16.64
N GLY A 105 10.18 5.12 -17.36
CA GLY A 105 11.25 4.26 -16.83
C GLY A 105 12.57 5.00 -16.58
N ASP A 106 12.90 5.99 -17.39
CA ASP A 106 14.14 6.75 -17.27
C ASP A 106 14.05 7.72 -16.06
N ASP A 107 12.86 8.30 -15.83
CA ASP A 107 12.58 9.07 -14.61
C ASP A 107 12.76 8.20 -13.35
N VAL A 108 12.20 6.98 -13.35
CA VAL A 108 12.32 6.04 -12.23
C VAL A 108 13.78 5.67 -11.99
N GLN A 109 14.54 5.38 -13.04
CA GLN A 109 15.97 5.08 -12.95
C GLN A 109 16.73 6.22 -12.26
N GLY A 110 16.56 7.46 -12.72
CA GLY A 110 17.21 8.62 -12.11
C GLY A 110 16.82 8.83 -10.63
N ARG A 111 15.60 8.45 -10.23
CA ARG A 111 15.19 8.49 -8.81
C ARG A 111 15.79 7.36 -7.98
N ILE A 112 16.04 6.20 -8.57
CA ILE A 112 16.78 5.12 -7.89
C ILE A 112 18.21 5.59 -7.61
N GLU A 113 18.91 6.13 -8.61
CA GLU A 113 20.28 6.67 -8.46
C GLU A 113 20.35 7.78 -7.37
N ALA A 114 19.34 8.65 -7.33
CA ALA A 114 19.22 9.67 -6.27
C ALA A 114 19.01 9.04 -4.88
N ALA A 115 18.18 7.99 -4.78
CA ALA A 115 17.95 7.25 -3.54
C ALA A 115 19.20 6.51 -3.05
N GLU A 116 20.00 5.94 -3.95
CA GLU A 116 21.28 5.30 -3.61
C GLU A 116 22.28 6.32 -3.06
N LYS A 117 22.39 7.48 -3.71
CA LYS A 117 23.23 8.58 -3.22
C LYS A 117 22.81 9.05 -1.82
N SER A 118 21.51 9.10 -1.56
CA SER A 118 20.93 9.41 -0.25
C SER A 118 21.23 8.32 0.79
N ALA A 119 21.12 7.06 0.40
CA ALA A 119 21.40 5.89 1.25
C ALA A 119 22.89 5.73 1.57
N GLY A 120 23.76 6.18 0.67
CA GLY A 120 25.22 6.07 0.75
C GLY A 120 25.79 4.76 0.22
N ASN A 121 24.94 3.84 -0.27
CA ASN A 121 25.29 2.52 -0.81
C ASN A 121 24.22 2.06 -1.82
N ALA A 122 24.57 1.09 -2.67
CA ALA A 122 23.61 0.40 -3.55
C ALA A 122 22.77 -0.64 -2.76
N PRO A 123 21.49 -0.86 -3.10
CA PRO A 123 20.67 -1.89 -2.49
C PRO A 123 21.05 -3.28 -3.00
N ASP A 124 20.86 -4.30 -2.15
CA ASP A 124 21.04 -5.70 -2.54
C ASP A 124 20.05 -6.11 -3.63
N TYR A 125 18.82 -5.58 -3.57
CA TYR A 125 17.76 -5.80 -4.54
C TYR A 125 16.63 -4.76 -4.37
N ILE A 126 15.71 -4.72 -5.35
CA ILE A 126 14.56 -3.81 -5.33
C ILE A 126 13.25 -4.59 -5.50
N ILE A 127 12.24 -4.27 -4.69
CA ILE A 127 10.87 -4.80 -4.78
C ILE A 127 9.97 -3.74 -5.40
N SER A 128 9.16 -4.13 -6.40
CA SER A 128 8.11 -3.27 -6.95
C SER A 128 6.93 -4.10 -7.48
N ASP A 129 5.82 -3.42 -7.75
CA ASP A 129 4.74 -4.02 -8.54
C ASP A 129 5.17 -4.27 -10.00
N ASN A 130 4.27 -4.82 -10.82
CA ASN A 130 4.52 -5.13 -12.23
C ASN A 130 4.26 -3.94 -13.18
N GLY A 131 4.28 -2.71 -12.69
CA GLY A 131 4.15 -1.49 -13.48
C GLY A 131 5.29 -1.35 -14.50
N HIS A 132 4.95 -1.13 -15.78
CA HIS A 132 5.93 -1.15 -16.87
C HIS A 132 7.06 -0.11 -16.67
N ASN A 133 6.74 1.08 -16.19
CA ASN A 133 7.71 2.13 -15.88
C ASN A 133 8.64 1.71 -14.73
N LEU A 134 8.10 1.14 -13.65
CA LEU A 134 8.89 0.65 -12.52
C LEU A 134 9.81 -0.50 -12.92
N VAL A 135 9.28 -1.49 -13.65
CA VAL A 135 10.08 -2.59 -14.20
C VAL A 135 11.20 -2.04 -15.06
N LYS A 136 10.90 -1.20 -16.05
CA LYS A 136 11.91 -0.62 -16.96
C LYS A 136 12.98 0.15 -16.19
N GLY A 137 12.59 1.01 -15.26
CA GLY A 137 13.52 1.85 -14.49
C GLY A 137 14.45 1.06 -13.57
N ILE A 138 13.91 0.04 -12.87
CA ILE A 138 14.70 -0.81 -11.98
C ILE A 138 15.65 -1.71 -12.77
N THR A 139 15.20 -2.30 -13.89
CA THR A 139 16.11 -3.10 -14.73
C THR A 139 17.15 -2.21 -15.42
N GLY A 140 16.79 -0.97 -15.77
CA GLY A 140 17.67 0.01 -16.38
C GLY A 140 18.81 0.48 -15.46
N SER A 141 18.56 0.51 -14.14
CA SER A 141 19.62 0.78 -13.14
C SER A 141 20.50 -0.45 -12.84
N GLY A 142 20.25 -1.61 -13.45
CA GLY A 142 21.08 -2.80 -13.28
C GLY A 142 20.86 -3.57 -11.98
N HIS A 143 19.83 -3.23 -11.19
CA HIS A 143 19.52 -3.97 -9.97
C HIS A 143 18.67 -5.21 -10.24
N VAL A 144 18.83 -6.21 -9.36
CA VAL A 144 17.92 -7.34 -9.27
C VAL A 144 16.56 -6.83 -8.79
N ARG A 145 15.51 -7.11 -9.57
CA ARG A 145 14.12 -6.80 -9.23
C ARG A 145 13.38 -8.05 -8.78
N HIS A 146 12.82 -8.00 -7.58
CA HIS A 146 11.79 -8.95 -7.15
C HIS A 146 10.40 -8.40 -7.41
N ALA A 147 9.56 -9.21 -8.07
CA ALA A 147 8.18 -8.82 -8.32
C ALA A 147 7.34 -9.04 -7.06
N ASP A 148 6.63 -8.00 -6.61
CA ASP A 148 5.75 -8.08 -5.44
C ASP A 148 4.79 -9.28 -5.55
N ILE A 149 4.75 -10.09 -4.49
CA ILE A 149 3.96 -11.33 -4.46
C ILE A 149 2.47 -11.04 -4.59
N SER A 150 1.93 -10.09 -3.82
CA SER A 150 0.50 -9.78 -3.78
C SER A 150 0.01 -9.33 -5.16
N HIS A 151 0.72 -8.37 -5.78
CA HIS A 151 0.43 -7.87 -7.13
C HIS A 151 0.58 -8.96 -8.18
N SER A 152 1.60 -9.83 -8.06
CA SER A 152 1.81 -10.92 -9.00
C SER A 152 0.67 -11.93 -8.95
N MET A 153 0.20 -12.31 -7.76
CA MET A 153 -0.98 -13.17 -7.60
C MET A 153 -2.23 -12.51 -8.18
N GLY A 154 -2.45 -11.22 -7.90
CA GLY A 154 -3.55 -10.46 -8.49
C GLY A 154 -3.52 -10.41 -10.03
N VAL A 155 -2.33 -10.26 -10.63
CA VAL A 155 -2.14 -10.29 -12.09
C VAL A 155 -2.41 -11.69 -12.66
N ILE A 156 -2.01 -12.74 -11.97
CA ILE A 156 -2.28 -14.13 -12.39
C ILE A 156 -3.80 -14.37 -12.41
N LEU A 157 -4.50 -14.03 -11.32
CA LEU A 157 -5.96 -14.17 -11.23
C LEU A 157 -6.66 -13.36 -12.32
N LYS A 158 -6.22 -12.12 -12.56
CA LYS A 158 -6.74 -11.28 -13.63
C LYS A 158 -6.62 -11.97 -14.99
N LYS A 159 -5.43 -12.47 -15.34
CA LYS A 159 -5.17 -13.11 -16.62
C LYS A 159 -6.06 -14.33 -16.87
N VAL A 160 -6.42 -15.08 -15.82
CA VAL A 160 -7.24 -16.28 -15.96
C VAL A 160 -8.74 -15.96 -15.96
N TYR A 161 -9.20 -15.09 -15.06
CA TYR A 161 -10.63 -14.91 -14.80
C TYR A 161 -11.28 -13.68 -15.46
N GLU A 162 -10.53 -12.62 -15.80
CA GLU A 162 -11.12 -11.34 -16.26
C GLU A 162 -12.05 -11.47 -17.47
N LYS A 163 -11.79 -12.43 -18.35
CA LYS A 163 -12.55 -12.64 -19.59
C LYS A 163 -13.48 -13.87 -19.53
N GLN A 164 -13.62 -14.53 -18.39
CA GLN A 164 -14.52 -15.68 -18.25
C GLN A 164 -15.97 -15.18 -18.12
N SER A 165 -16.89 -15.71 -18.91
CA SER A 165 -18.26 -15.22 -19.00
C SER A 165 -19.00 -15.30 -17.66
N ASP A 166 -18.95 -16.47 -17.01
CA ASP A 166 -19.54 -16.71 -15.68
C ASP A 166 -19.00 -15.74 -14.61
N PHE A 167 -17.70 -15.43 -14.64
CA PHE A 167 -17.09 -14.46 -13.74
C PHE A 167 -17.58 -13.03 -14.01
N VAL A 168 -17.63 -12.62 -15.28
CA VAL A 168 -18.12 -11.29 -15.67
C VAL A 168 -19.60 -11.12 -15.32
N GLU A 169 -20.40 -12.16 -15.57
CA GLU A 169 -21.83 -12.19 -15.25
C GLU A 169 -22.06 -12.08 -13.73
N LEU A 170 -21.40 -12.94 -12.93
CA LEU A 170 -21.54 -12.90 -11.47
C LEU A 170 -21.13 -11.54 -10.90
N THR A 171 -19.97 -11.02 -11.30
CA THR A 171 -19.50 -9.72 -10.77
C THR A 171 -20.39 -8.56 -11.21
N THR A 172 -20.97 -8.61 -12.41
CA THR A 172 -21.97 -7.63 -12.86
C THR A 172 -23.26 -7.72 -12.04
N LEU A 173 -23.72 -8.95 -11.79
CA LEU A 173 -24.93 -9.22 -11.03
C LEU A 173 -24.80 -8.76 -9.58
N LEU A 174 -23.68 -9.09 -8.91
CA LEU A 174 -23.38 -8.63 -7.56
C LEU A 174 -23.38 -7.09 -7.45
N GLY A 175 -22.83 -6.40 -8.46
CA GLY A 175 -22.85 -4.93 -8.52
C GLY A 175 -24.27 -4.37 -8.61
N LYS A 176 -25.09 -4.93 -9.49
CA LYS A 176 -26.51 -4.54 -9.67
C LYS A 176 -27.33 -4.81 -8.39
N LYS A 177 -27.22 -6.01 -7.84
CA LYS A 177 -27.95 -6.42 -6.62
C LYS A 177 -27.58 -5.55 -5.43
N ARG A 178 -26.31 -5.18 -5.29
CA ARG A 178 -25.88 -4.27 -4.22
C ARG A 178 -26.57 -2.91 -4.31
N LEU A 179 -26.64 -2.31 -5.51
CA LEU A 179 -27.37 -1.05 -5.72
C LEU A 179 -28.87 -1.22 -5.51
N GLN A 180 -29.46 -2.36 -5.86
CA GLN A 180 -30.88 -2.60 -5.66
C GLN A 180 -31.25 -2.78 -4.17
N TYR A 181 -30.38 -3.42 -3.38
CA TYR A 181 -30.71 -3.86 -2.02
C TYR A 181 -30.27 -2.89 -0.91
N HIS A 182 -29.39 -1.92 -1.19
CA HIS A 182 -28.76 -1.06 -0.16
C HIS A 182 -29.68 -0.21 0.72
N LEU A 183 -30.91 0.08 0.29
CA LEU A 183 -31.91 0.83 1.06
C LEU A 183 -33.15 -0.03 1.37
N THR A 184 -32.99 -1.34 1.39
CA THR A 184 -34.09 -2.28 1.61
C THR A 184 -33.82 -3.16 2.82
N ASP A 185 -34.80 -3.96 3.22
CA ASP A 185 -34.69 -4.99 4.25
C ASP A 185 -33.64 -6.08 3.96
N LYS A 186 -33.09 -6.12 2.75
CA LYS A 186 -32.02 -7.05 2.32
C LYS A 186 -30.61 -6.53 2.59
N ALA A 187 -30.46 -5.30 3.07
CA ALA A 187 -29.17 -4.62 3.16
C ALA A 187 -28.13 -5.36 4.05
N TYR A 188 -28.57 -6.11 5.05
CA TYR A 188 -27.68 -6.84 5.97
C TYR A 188 -26.95 -8.03 5.33
N LEU A 189 -27.45 -8.56 4.20
CA LEU A 189 -26.84 -9.65 3.44
C LEU A 189 -26.06 -9.16 2.20
N LEU A 190 -25.76 -7.87 2.11
CA LEU A 190 -25.07 -7.33 0.95
C LEU A 190 -23.64 -7.87 0.81
N SER A 191 -23.28 -8.20 -0.42
CA SER A 191 -21.90 -8.50 -0.76
C SER A 191 -20.99 -7.30 -0.47
N PRO A 192 -19.72 -7.52 -0.08
CA PRO A 192 -18.72 -6.47 0.04
C PRO A 192 -18.60 -5.63 -1.23
N ASN A 193 -18.22 -4.36 -1.09
CA ASN A 193 -18.05 -3.47 -2.24
C ASN A 193 -16.88 -3.95 -3.13
N MET A 194 -17.19 -4.36 -4.35
CA MET A 194 -16.21 -4.68 -5.38
C MET A 194 -15.60 -3.39 -5.92
N ARG A 195 -14.47 -2.95 -5.34
CA ARG A 195 -13.71 -1.80 -5.84
C ARG A 195 -13.34 -2.03 -7.32
N ALA A 196 -13.77 -1.15 -8.21
CA ALA A 196 -13.54 -1.27 -9.66
C ALA A 196 -12.04 -1.32 -10.01
N MET A 197 -11.25 -0.50 -9.29
CA MET A 197 -9.78 -0.54 -9.27
C MET A 197 -9.32 -1.64 -8.31
N SER A 198 -8.34 -2.44 -8.73
CA SER A 198 -7.79 -3.58 -7.97
C SER A 198 -8.80 -4.65 -7.55
N ARG A 199 -9.84 -4.88 -8.37
CA ARG A 199 -10.88 -5.92 -8.12
C ARG A 199 -10.33 -7.33 -7.86
N PHE A 200 -9.19 -7.67 -8.48
CA PHE A 200 -8.53 -8.97 -8.29
C PHE A 200 -7.75 -9.06 -6.97
N MET A 201 -7.21 -7.94 -6.47
CA MET A 201 -6.58 -7.85 -5.15
C MET A 201 -7.61 -7.92 -4.01
N ASN A 202 -8.84 -7.47 -4.28
CA ASN A 202 -9.93 -7.44 -3.29
C ASN A 202 -10.92 -8.61 -3.43
N MET A 203 -10.61 -9.58 -4.29
CA MET A 203 -11.50 -10.68 -4.64
C MET A 203 -11.84 -11.57 -3.45
N SER A 204 -10.87 -11.74 -2.55
CA SER A 204 -10.95 -12.52 -1.32
C SER A 204 -12.18 -12.23 -0.48
N SER A 205 -12.61 -10.97 -0.41
CA SER A 205 -13.74 -10.53 0.41
C SER A 205 -15.09 -11.02 -0.11
N TRP A 206 -15.39 -10.79 -1.39
CA TRP A 206 -16.69 -11.14 -1.95
C TRP A 206 -16.80 -12.63 -2.28
N VAL A 207 -15.69 -13.31 -2.57
CA VAL A 207 -15.71 -14.78 -2.74
C VAL A 207 -15.98 -15.48 -1.42
N SER A 208 -15.38 -15.01 -0.31
CA SER A 208 -15.69 -15.54 1.04
C SER A 208 -17.19 -15.35 1.35
N TRP A 209 -17.69 -14.14 1.14
CA TRP A 209 -19.12 -13.85 1.30
C TRP A 209 -19.99 -14.75 0.43
N GLY A 210 -19.63 -14.99 -0.84
CA GLY A 210 -20.42 -15.84 -1.74
C GLY A 210 -20.48 -17.29 -1.26
N ASN A 211 -19.36 -17.82 -0.75
CA ASN A 211 -19.32 -19.16 -0.16
C ASN A 211 -20.07 -19.25 1.18
N GLU A 212 -19.99 -18.22 2.01
CA GLU A 212 -20.77 -18.11 3.24
C GLU A 212 -22.28 -18.07 2.94
N MET A 213 -22.69 -17.29 1.93
CA MET A 213 -24.07 -17.24 1.44
C MET A 213 -24.56 -18.59 0.92
N LEU A 214 -23.74 -19.33 0.17
CA LEU A 214 -24.08 -20.69 -0.27
C LEU A 214 -24.29 -21.62 0.93
N ASN A 215 -23.39 -21.57 1.92
CA ASN A 215 -23.42 -22.47 3.07
C ASN A 215 -24.63 -22.19 4.00
N CYS A 216 -25.05 -20.93 4.14
CA CYS A 216 -26.19 -20.57 5.00
C CYS A 216 -27.51 -20.44 4.24
N TYR A 217 -27.52 -20.60 2.91
CA TYR A 217 -28.68 -20.25 2.07
C TYR A 217 -29.98 -20.87 2.57
N ASP A 218 -30.00 -22.18 2.82
CA ASP A 218 -31.23 -22.91 3.20
C ASP A 218 -31.71 -22.57 4.62
N THR A 219 -30.89 -21.84 5.41
CA THR A 219 -31.25 -21.33 6.74
C THR A 219 -31.83 -19.91 6.72
N LEU A 220 -31.76 -19.23 5.56
CA LEU A 220 -32.27 -17.87 5.41
C LEU A 220 -33.82 -17.87 5.36
N PRO A 221 -34.48 -16.77 5.76
CA PRO A 221 -35.92 -16.61 5.52
C PRO A 221 -36.26 -16.72 4.03
N GLU A 222 -37.45 -17.26 3.68
CA GLU A 222 -37.87 -17.49 2.28
C GLU A 222 -37.69 -16.26 1.38
N LYS A 223 -38.06 -15.08 1.88
CA LYS A 223 -37.89 -13.80 1.16
C LYS A 223 -36.42 -13.51 0.79
N MET A 224 -35.48 -13.93 1.61
CA MET A 224 -34.04 -13.77 1.36
C MET A 224 -33.53 -14.87 0.43
N GLN A 225 -34.02 -16.10 0.59
CA GLN A 225 -33.72 -17.18 -0.36
C GLN A 225 -34.13 -16.76 -1.78
N GLU A 226 -35.36 -16.28 -1.97
CA GLU A 226 -35.85 -15.80 -3.27
C GLU A 226 -34.98 -14.65 -3.83
N ALA A 227 -34.63 -13.66 -2.98
CA ALA A 227 -33.81 -12.53 -3.39
C ALA A 227 -32.39 -12.92 -3.85
N TYR A 228 -31.81 -13.94 -3.21
CA TYR A 228 -30.43 -14.39 -3.43
C TYR A 228 -30.32 -15.72 -4.20
N ALA A 229 -31.42 -16.23 -4.77
CA ALA A 229 -31.46 -17.52 -5.46
C ALA A 229 -30.38 -17.67 -6.54
N PHE A 230 -30.07 -16.57 -7.23
CA PHE A 230 -29.01 -16.52 -8.25
C PHE A 230 -27.65 -17.03 -7.77
N ILE A 231 -27.36 -17.03 -6.47
CA ILE A 231 -26.04 -17.46 -5.96
C ILE A 231 -25.78 -18.95 -6.26
N LYS A 232 -26.85 -19.76 -6.30
CA LYS A 232 -26.78 -21.21 -6.58
C LYS A 232 -26.27 -21.48 -8.00
N ASP A 233 -26.63 -20.63 -8.96
CA ASP A 233 -26.17 -20.74 -10.36
C ASP A 233 -24.64 -20.61 -10.50
N TYR A 234 -23.98 -19.99 -9.51
CA TYR A 234 -22.54 -19.75 -9.50
C TYR A 234 -21.78 -20.57 -8.46
N GLU A 235 -22.39 -21.62 -7.89
CA GLU A 235 -21.74 -22.45 -6.86
C GLU A 235 -20.39 -23.00 -7.33
N CYS A 236 -20.34 -23.63 -8.49
CA CYS A 236 -19.10 -24.19 -9.04
C CYS A 236 -17.98 -23.13 -9.14
N LEU A 237 -18.30 -21.95 -9.66
CA LEU A 237 -17.34 -20.84 -9.77
C LEU A 237 -16.89 -20.34 -8.39
N LEU A 238 -17.81 -20.19 -7.43
CA LEU A 238 -17.51 -19.71 -6.09
C LEU A 238 -16.61 -20.68 -5.32
N ARG A 239 -16.87 -21.99 -5.41
CA ARG A 239 -16.03 -23.04 -4.83
C ARG A 239 -14.65 -23.07 -5.48
N GLU A 240 -14.59 -22.96 -6.81
CA GLU A 240 -13.36 -22.89 -7.59
C GLU A 240 -12.48 -21.70 -7.14
N LEU A 241 -13.06 -20.49 -7.11
CA LEU A 241 -12.37 -19.27 -6.68
C LEU A 241 -11.92 -19.35 -5.23
N GLN A 242 -12.72 -19.96 -4.34
CA GLN A 242 -12.35 -20.14 -2.94
C GLN A 242 -11.10 -21.01 -2.80
N ALA A 243 -11.03 -22.14 -3.50
CA ALA A 243 -9.86 -23.03 -3.47
C ALA A 243 -8.59 -22.30 -3.95
N VAL A 244 -8.69 -21.57 -5.07
CA VAL A 244 -7.58 -20.78 -5.61
C VAL A 244 -7.14 -19.68 -4.64
N LEU A 245 -8.08 -18.94 -4.06
CA LEU A 245 -7.77 -17.85 -3.12
C LEU A 245 -7.21 -18.36 -1.80
N CYS A 246 -7.60 -19.56 -1.34
CA CYS A 246 -6.95 -20.21 -0.21
C CYS A 246 -5.47 -20.49 -0.49
N ALA A 247 -5.13 -21.00 -1.68
CA ALA A 247 -3.73 -21.21 -2.06
C ALA A 247 -2.94 -19.89 -2.20
N VAL A 248 -3.54 -18.86 -2.81
CA VAL A 248 -2.93 -17.51 -2.89
C VAL A 248 -2.64 -16.95 -1.48
N ARG A 249 -3.62 -17.01 -0.58
CA ARG A 249 -3.43 -16.56 0.81
C ARG A 249 -2.35 -17.37 1.53
N HIS A 250 -2.29 -18.68 1.30
CA HIS A 250 -1.27 -19.54 1.90
C HIS A 250 0.14 -19.11 1.48
N VAL A 251 0.39 -18.99 0.17
CA VAL A 251 1.72 -18.63 -0.33
C VAL A 251 2.12 -17.22 0.06
N GLU A 252 1.19 -16.26 0.04
CA GLU A 252 1.44 -14.90 0.54
C GLU A 252 1.80 -14.92 2.03
N THR A 253 1.07 -15.70 2.83
CA THR A 253 1.29 -15.80 4.28
C THR A 253 2.68 -16.38 4.57
N VAL A 254 3.07 -17.46 3.90
CA VAL A 254 4.39 -18.07 4.08
C VAL A 254 5.49 -17.07 3.70
N CYS A 255 5.43 -16.48 2.51
CA CYS A 255 6.47 -15.57 2.05
C CYS A 255 6.57 -14.27 2.87
N LYS A 256 5.45 -13.74 3.37
CA LYS A 256 5.43 -12.51 4.18
C LYS A 256 5.90 -12.73 5.63
N ASN A 257 5.66 -13.92 6.19
CA ASN A 257 5.99 -14.20 7.60
C ASN A 257 7.34 -14.88 7.77
N GLU A 258 7.76 -15.70 6.81
CA GLU A 258 8.99 -16.49 6.90
C GLU A 258 10.09 -15.97 5.95
N GLY A 259 9.72 -15.10 5.01
CA GLY A 259 10.60 -14.62 3.94
C GLY A 259 10.64 -15.57 2.76
N PHE A 260 11.23 -15.10 1.67
CA PHE A 260 11.38 -15.84 0.44
C PHE A 260 12.80 -16.39 0.30
N SER A 261 12.90 -17.71 0.23
CA SER A 261 14.12 -18.50 0.11
C SER A 261 13.84 -19.71 -0.78
N VAL A 262 14.88 -20.45 -1.17
CA VAL A 262 14.71 -21.72 -1.90
C VAL A 262 13.80 -22.70 -1.13
N MET A 263 13.93 -22.76 0.21
CA MET A 263 13.13 -23.64 1.05
C MET A 263 11.66 -23.21 1.12
N THR A 264 11.38 -21.92 1.31
CA THR A 264 9.99 -21.43 1.33
C THR A 264 9.35 -21.48 -0.06
N SER A 265 10.12 -21.22 -1.14
CA SER A 265 9.70 -21.44 -2.53
C SER A 265 9.24 -22.89 -2.76
N ARG A 266 10.06 -23.88 -2.35
CA ARG A 266 9.70 -25.31 -2.47
C ARG A 266 8.41 -25.66 -1.73
N ARG A 267 8.24 -25.15 -0.50
CA ARG A 267 7.00 -25.35 0.28
C ARG A 267 5.78 -24.74 -0.41
N CYS A 268 5.89 -23.51 -0.91
CA CYS A 268 4.81 -22.86 -1.66
C CYS A 268 4.47 -23.64 -2.95
N LYS A 269 5.48 -24.06 -3.71
CA LYS A 269 5.29 -24.88 -4.92
C LYS A 269 4.59 -26.21 -4.61
N LEU A 270 5.02 -26.91 -3.56
CA LEU A 270 4.35 -28.14 -3.12
C LEU A 270 2.89 -27.89 -2.76
N HIS A 271 2.61 -26.84 -1.98
CA HIS A 271 1.23 -26.48 -1.62
C HIS A 271 0.35 -26.22 -2.85
N ILE A 272 0.88 -25.51 -3.86
CA ILE A 272 0.19 -25.26 -5.12
C ILE A 272 -0.08 -26.56 -5.87
N VAL A 273 0.90 -27.45 -5.99
CA VAL A 273 0.73 -28.75 -6.67
C VAL A 273 -0.36 -29.57 -5.99
N THR A 274 -0.33 -29.67 -4.66
CA THR A 274 -1.29 -30.48 -3.91
C THR A 274 -2.71 -29.90 -3.93
N HIS A 275 -2.87 -28.58 -3.70
CA HIS A 275 -4.19 -27.98 -3.42
C HIS A 275 -4.79 -27.19 -4.58
N VAL A 276 -4.02 -26.90 -5.62
CA VAL A 276 -4.50 -26.19 -6.82
C VAL A 276 -4.46 -27.10 -8.04
N LEU A 277 -3.42 -27.92 -8.21
CA LEU A 277 -3.25 -28.78 -9.39
C LEU A 277 -3.83 -30.20 -9.21
N GLY A 278 -3.83 -30.74 -7.99
CA GLY A 278 -4.23 -32.13 -7.71
C GLY A 278 -5.64 -32.50 -8.18
N ASP A 279 -6.61 -31.58 -8.04
CA ASP A 279 -8.03 -31.79 -8.39
C ASP A 279 -8.54 -30.75 -9.41
N ALA A 280 -7.64 -30.20 -10.23
CA ALA A 280 -7.89 -28.95 -10.95
C ALA A 280 -8.75 -29.10 -12.21
N HIS A 281 -9.73 -28.22 -12.38
CA HIS A 281 -10.28 -27.90 -13.70
C HIS A 281 -9.35 -26.96 -14.49
N SER A 282 -9.60 -26.79 -15.80
CA SER A 282 -8.68 -26.07 -16.72
C SER A 282 -8.30 -24.65 -16.27
N ARG A 283 -9.18 -23.94 -15.54
CA ARG A 283 -8.89 -22.61 -14.96
C ARG A 283 -7.94 -22.69 -13.76
N GLN A 284 -8.24 -23.55 -12.79
CA GLN A 284 -7.39 -23.76 -11.60
C GLN A 284 -6.00 -24.23 -12.01
N ALA A 285 -5.92 -25.17 -12.97
CA ALA A 285 -4.66 -25.63 -13.53
C ALA A 285 -3.83 -24.47 -14.09
N ARG A 286 -4.46 -23.57 -14.88
CA ARG A 286 -3.79 -22.38 -15.43
C ARG A 286 -3.31 -21.42 -14.34
N VAL A 287 -4.07 -21.24 -13.26
CA VAL A 287 -3.62 -20.43 -12.12
C VAL A 287 -2.42 -21.08 -11.45
N GLY A 288 -2.51 -22.37 -11.10
CA GLY A 288 -1.44 -23.12 -10.44
C GLY A 288 -0.15 -23.08 -11.24
N MET A 289 -0.20 -23.34 -12.56
CA MET A 289 0.97 -23.27 -13.43
C MET A 289 1.61 -21.88 -13.44
N LYS A 290 0.80 -20.81 -13.50
CA LYS A 290 1.31 -19.43 -13.46
C LYS A 290 1.90 -19.04 -12.11
N MET A 291 1.37 -19.58 -11.01
CA MET A 291 1.97 -19.41 -9.69
C MET A 291 3.33 -20.12 -9.62
N LEU A 292 3.44 -21.33 -10.17
CA LEU A 292 4.72 -22.05 -10.27
C LEU A 292 5.74 -21.30 -11.14
N GLU A 293 5.31 -20.74 -12.28
CA GLU A 293 6.15 -19.88 -13.14
C GLU A 293 6.70 -18.67 -12.37
N TYR A 294 5.86 -18.01 -11.55
CA TYR A 294 6.29 -16.92 -10.68
C TYR A 294 7.38 -17.39 -9.72
N PHE A 295 7.14 -18.47 -8.97
CA PHE A 295 8.10 -18.99 -8.00
C PHE A 295 9.42 -19.42 -8.65
N ASN A 296 9.37 -20.09 -9.79
CA ASN A 296 10.58 -20.49 -10.51
C ASN A 296 11.39 -19.28 -10.96
N ARG A 297 10.75 -18.23 -11.49
CA ARG A 297 11.43 -16.99 -11.90
C ARG A 297 12.05 -16.26 -10.71
N GLU A 298 11.31 -16.09 -9.62
CA GLU A 298 11.85 -15.37 -8.45
C GLU A 298 12.97 -16.18 -7.77
N GLU A 299 12.90 -17.52 -7.78
CA GLU A 299 13.94 -18.40 -7.23
C GLU A 299 15.28 -18.27 -7.97
N THR A 300 15.28 -18.03 -9.30
CA THR A 300 16.54 -17.81 -10.04
C THR A 300 17.28 -16.53 -9.64
N LEU A 301 16.60 -15.61 -8.96
CA LEU A 301 17.16 -14.35 -8.50
C LEU A 301 17.74 -14.44 -7.07
N ILE A 302 17.47 -15.53 -6.35
CA ILE A 302 17.94 -15.73 -4.97
C ILE A 302 19.41 -16.18 -4.98
N THR A 303 20.22 -15.57 -4.13
CA THR A 303 21.56 -16.08 -3.80
C THR A 303 21.49 -17.15 -2.70
N ALA A 304 22.33 -18.19 -2.78
CA ALA A 304 22.09 -19.51 -2.17
C ALA A 304 21.85 -19.59 -0.64
N ASN A 305 21.98 -18.51 0.14
CA ASN A 305 21.84 -18.54 1.61
C ASN A 305 20.96 -17.41 2.20
N MET A 306 20.20 -16.67 1.39
CA MET A 306 19.41 -15.53 1.86
C MET A 306 17.91 -15.81 1.88
N SER A 307 17.23 -15.39 2.95
CA SER A 307 15.77 -15.23 2.96
C SER A 307 15.47 -13.74 2.79
N ILE A 308 14.73 -13.39 1.74
CA ILE A 308 14.50 -11.99 1.33
C ILE A 308 13.04 -11.58 1.52
N ASN A 309 12.79 -10.28 1.53
CA ASN A 309 11.46 -9.71 1.42
C ASN A 309 11.00 -9.71 -0.04
N ILE A 310 9.75 -10.10 -0.32
CA ILE A 310 9.14 -10.03 -1.67
C ILE A 310 7.75 -9.38 -1.66
N SER A 311 7.43 -8.64 -0.60
CA SER A 311 6.16 -7.94 -0.45
C SER A 311 6.37 -6.44 -0.35
N SER A 312 5.58 -5.69 -1.10
CA SER A 312 5.50 -4.23 -1.05
C SER A 312 4.38 -3.71 -0.14
N ASP A 313 3.65 -4.57 0.60
CA ASP A 313 2.51 -4.18 1.47
C ASP A 313 2.86 -3.00 2.41
N ILE A 314 4.12 -2.88 2.83
CA ILE A 314 4.58 -1.78 3.69
C ILE A 314 4.51 -0.40 3.01
N ILE A 315 4.75 -0.31 1.70
CA ILE A 315 4.64 0.96 0.95
C ILE A 315 3.18 1.33 0.72
N GLU A 316 2.31 0.35 0.48
CA GLU A 316 0.87 0.55 0.41
C GLU A 316 0.30 1.06 1.74
N SER A 317 0.75 0.46 2.84
CA SER A 317 0.43 0.89 4.21
C SER A 317 0.87 2.34 4.43
N THR A 318 2.09 2.68 3.99
CA THR A 318 2.64 4.04 4.06
C THR A 318 1.79 5.05 3.29
N PHE A 319 1.39 4.72 2.06
CA PHE A 319 0.45 5.53 1.29
C PHE A 319 -0.92 5.65 1.96
N GLY A 320 -1.42 4.57 2.58
CA GLY A 320 -2.68 4.55 3.33
C GLY A 320 -2.66 5.54 4.49
N ILE A 321 -1.58 5.54 5.27
CA ILE A 321 -1.38 6.49 6.38
C ILE A 321 -1.37 7.92 5.86
N TYR A 322 -0.62 8.21 4.80
CA TYR A 322 -0.61 9.54 4.19
C TYR A 322 -2.00 9.96 3.70
N LYS A 323 -2.71 9.09 2.99
CA LYS A 323 -4.07 9.33 2.47
C LYS A 323 -5.08 9.60 3.59
N SER A 324 -4.94 8.95 4.74
CA SER A 324 -5.83 9.16 5.89
C SER A 324 -5.67 10.55 6.54
N LYS A 325 -4.52 11.20 6.35
CA LYS A 325 -4.17 12.47 7.01
C LYS A 325 -4.22 13.68 6.09
N LYS A 326 -4.02 13.50 4.78
CA LYS A 326 -4.07 14.59 3.80
C LYS A 326 -5.48 15.15 3.65
N SER A 327 -5.60 16.36 3.09
CA SER A 327 -6.91 16.97 2.82
C SER A 327 -7.78 16.08 1.91
N PRO A 328 -9.09 15.95 2.20
CA PRO A 328 -10.02 15.26 1.32
C PRO A 328 -10.28 16.04 0.02
N ASN A 329 -10.03 17.36 0.01
CA ASN A 329 -10.17 18.16 -1.20
C ASN A 329 -9.04 17.85 -2.19
N LYS A 330 -9.42 17.19 -3.28
CA LYS A 330 -8.49 16.73 -4.33
C LYS A 330 -7.72 17.87 -4.98
N LEU A 331 -8.26 19.09 -5.03
CA LEU A 331 -7.59 20.24 -5.67
C LEU A 331 -6.23 20.59 -5.05
N HIS A 332 -6.00 20.20 -3.78
CA HIS A 332 -4.71 20.43 -3.13
C HIS A 332 -3.57 19.60 -3.73
N GLY A 333 -3.86 18.52 -4.46
CA GLY A 333 -2.81 17.64 -4.98
C GLY A 333 -1.95 17.02 -3.88
N VAL A 334 -0.66 16.83 -4.16
CA VAL A 334 0.36 16.49 -3.16
C VAL A 334 0.93 17.80 -2.59
N THR A 335 0.81 17.96 -1.27
CA THR A 335 1.31 19.14 -0.54
C THR A 335 2.53 18.78 0.31
N SER A 336 3.20 19.79 0.88
CA SER A 336 4.34 19.59 1.80
C SER A 336 4.00 18.79 3.05
N PHE A 337 2.72 18.52 3.29
CA PHE A 337 2.28 17.56 4.28
C PHE A 337 2.76 16.11 4.00
N VAL A 338 3.24 15.82 2.78
CA VAL A 338 3.93 14.57 2.43
C VAL A 338 5.15 14.30 3.33
N LEU A 339 5.77 15.33 3.91
CA LEU A 339 6.84 15.21 4.90
C LEU A 339 6.41 14.47 6.19
N THR A 340 5.12 14.19 6.37
CA THR A 340 4.65 13.30 7.45
C THR A 340 5.11 11.85 7.24
N ILE A 341 5.33 11.43 5.98
CA ILE A 341 5.76 10.07 5.63
C ILE A 341 7.11 9.71 6.31
N PRO A 342 8.21 10.44 6.10
CA PRO A 342 9.49 10.13 6.72
C PRO A 342 9.43 10.20 8.26
N LEU A 343 8.60 11.07 8.83
CA LEU A 343 8.46 11.17 10.27
C LEU A 343 7.73 9.97 10.90
N TYR A 344 6.82 9.33 10.17
CA TYR A 344 5.93 8.31 10.72
C TYR A 344 6.68 7.08 11.22
N SER A 345 7.68 6.60 10.48
CA SER A 345 8.52 5.45 10.88
C SER A 345 9.22 5.71 12.22
N LYS A 346 9.61 6.95 12.47
CA LYS A 346 10.35 7.36 13.68
C LYS A 346 9.48 7.52 14.91
N VAL A 347 8.21 7.92 14.75
CA VAL A 347 7.30 8.19 15.88
C VAL A 347 6.38 7.01 16.24
N THR A 348 6.28 6.01 15.37
CA THR A 348 5.48 4.80 15.64
C THR A 348 6.17 3.87 16.61
N ASN A 349 7.50 3.79 16.61
CA ASN A 349 8.25 2.98 17.55
C ASN A 349 8.67 3.80 18.79
N GLN A 350 8.22 3.41 19.98
CA GLN A 350 8.54 4.13 21.21
C GLN A 350 10.04 4.15 21.55
N SER A 351 10.78 3.09 21.23
CA SER A 351 12.24 3.08 21.47
C SER A 351 12.95 4.09 20.58
N VAL A 352 12.57 4.15 19.30
CA VAL A 352 13.10 5.14 18.33
C VAL A 352 12.64 6.56 18.70
N THR A 353 11.38 6.76 19.07
CA THR A 353 10.87 8.06 19.51
C THR A 353 11.71 8.67 20.64
N LYS A 354 12.16 7.84 21.60
CA LYS A 354 12.97 8.29 22.74
C LYS A 354 14.35 8.80 22.33
N THR A 355 14.89 8.38 21.20
CA THR A 355 16.21 8.83 20.71
C THR A 355 16.13 10.12 19.89
N ILE A 356 14.93 10.62 19.59
CA ILE A 356 14.75 11.82 18.77
C ILE A 356 14.75 13.06 19.66
N ASN A 357 15.71 13.95 19.43
CA ASN A 357 15.67 15.30 19.99
C ASN A 357 14.67 16.18 19.21
N PHE A 358 13.39 16.08 19.57
CA PHE A 358 12.32 16.83 18.90
C PHE A 358 12.53 18.34 18.94
N LYS A 359 12.99 18.87 20.07
CA LYS A 359 13.20 20.32 20.26
C LYS A 359 14.26 20.84 19.29
N GLU A 360 15.42 20.18 19.26
CA GLU A 360 16.53 20.56 18.39
C GLU A 360 16.12 20.52 16.91
N ARG A 361 15.50 19.42 16.47
CA ARG A 361 15.07 19.26 15.07
C ARG A 361 14.03 20.29 14.64
N ILE A 362 13.04 20.60 15.48
CA ILE A 362 12.04 21.65 15.19
C ILE A 362 12.68 23.04 15.12
N VAL A 363 13.68 23.32 15.95
CA VAL A 363 14.38 24.61 15.99
C VAL A 363 15.32 24.76 14.79
N LYS A 364 16.03 23.69 14.41
CA LYS A 364 16.95 23.66 13.27
C LYS A 364 16.24 23.99 11.96
N VAL A 365 15.14 23.31 11.66
CA VAL A 365 14.38 23.52 10.43
C VAL A 365 13.47 24.76 10.55
N LYS A 366 13.64 25.71 9.63
CA LYS A 366 12.84 26.93 9.55
C LYS A 366 11.71 26.78 8.51
N LEU A 367 10.70 27.64 8.59
CA LEU A 367 9.60 27.63 7.62
C LEU A 367 10.04 27.96 6.19
N LYS A 368 11.12 28.74 6.05
CA LYS A 368 11.72 29.04 4.74
C LYS A 368 12.29 27.78 4.08
N ASP A 369 12.83 26.84 4.86
CA ASP A 369 13.42 25.60 4.36
C ASP A 369 12.33 24.68 3.81
N ILE A 370 11.18 24.59 4.50
CA ILE A 370 10.00 23.88 3.99
C ILE A 370 9.49 24.50 2.69
N ARG A 371 9.46 25.83 2.58
CA ARG A 371 9.04 26.51 1.35
C ARG A 371 10.00 26.23 0.20
N ALA A 372 11.30 26.34 0.43
CA ALA A 372 12.34 26.03 -0.55
C ALA A 372 12.19 24.57 -1.05
N TRP A 373 12.11 23.63 -0.12
CA TRP A 373 11.88 22.22 -0.45
C TRP A 373 10.59 22.01 -1.26
N SER A 374 9.50 22.68 -0.87
CA SER A 374 8.21 22.58 -1.57
C SER A 374 8.28 23.11 -3.00
N THR A 375 8.98 24.22 -3.23
CA THR A 375 9.14 24.81 -4.56
C THR A 375 9.94 23.90 -5.49
N GLU A 376 10.93 23.19 -4.94
CA GLU A 376 11.79 22.29 -5.70
C GLU A 376 11.13 20.92 -5.98
N HIS A 377 10.37 20.37 -5.03
CA HIS A 377 9.91 18.98 -5.07
C HIS A 377 8.41 18.78 -5.36
N LEU A 378 7.59 19.83 -5.27
CA LEU A 378 6.14 19.73 -5.46
C LEU A 378 5.68 20.52 -6.67
N SER A 379 4.65 20.01 -7.35
CA SER A 379 4.00 20.77 -8.43
C SER A 379 2.93 21.72 -7.89
N THR A 380 2.44 22.59 -8.78
CA THR A 380 1.50 23.67 -8.48
C THR A 380 0.26 23.22 -7.69
N ASN A 381 -0.05 23.95 -6.62
CA ASN A 381 -1.28 23.80 -5.86
C ASN A 381 -2.42 24.57 -6.55
N TRP A 382 -3.37 23.84 -7.12
CA TRP A 382 -4.47 24.42 -7.90
C TRP A 382 -5.49 25.20 -7.06
N VAL A 383 -5.56 24.97 -5.75
CA VAL A 383 -6.37 25.83 -4.87
C VAL A 383 -5.79 27.24 -4.82
N THR A 384 -4.46 27.33 -4.68
CA THR A 384 -3.75 28.62 -4.67
C THR A 384 -3.92 29.37 -5.98
N GLU A 385 -3.76 28.67 -7.11
CA GLU A 385 -3.97 29.27 -8.43
C GLU A 385 -5.43 29.68 -8.65
N ARG A 386 -6.39 28.84 -8.30
CA ARG A 386 -7.81 29.19 -8.35
C ARG A 386 -8.09 30.46 -7.54
N THR A 387 -7.59 30.57 -6.31
CA THR A 387 -7.80 31.77 -5.48
C THR A 387 -7.18 33.01 -6.10
N LYS A 388 -5.95 32.92 -6.64
CA LYS A 388 -5.30 34.06 -7.32
C LYS A 388 -6.08 34.50 -8.56
N THR A 389 -6.53 33.55 -9.38
CA THR A 389 -7.29 33.84 -10.60
C THR A 389 -8.63 34.50 -10.26
N LEU A 390 -9.38 33.96 -9.30
CA LEU A 390 -10.69 34.51 -8.92
C LEU A 390 -10.55 35.90 -8.26
N ARG A 391 -9.49 36.15 -7.48
CA ARG A 391 -9.21 37.47 -6.90
C ARG A 391 -8.82 38.53 -7.92
N LYS A 392 -8.36 38.14 -9.12
CA LYS A 392 -8.08 39.08 -10.22
C LYS A 392 -9.33 39.43 -11.04
N ALA A 393 -10.38 38.62 -10.90
CA ALA A 393 -11.68 38.82 -11.57
C ALA A 393 -12.69 39.54 -10.66
N SER A 394 -12.32 39.78 -9.40
CA SER A 394 -13.03 40.65 -8.43
C SER A 394 -12.26 41.95 -8.33
#